data_AF-G3ABT5-F1
#
_entry.id   AF-G3ABT5-F1
#
_cell.length_a   1.000
_cell.length_b   1.000
_cell.length_c   1.000
_cell.angle_alpha   90.00
_cell.angle_beta   90.00
_cell.angle_gamma   90.00
#
_symmetry.space_group_name_H-M   'P 1'
#
loop_
_entity.id
_entity.type
_entity.pdbx_description
1 polymer ?
#
loop_
_entity_poly.entity_id
_entity_poly.type
_entity_poly.pdbx_seq_one_letter_code
_entity_poly.pdbx_strand_id
1 'polypeptide(L)'
;MKHAGVVSLMAAAATVLLVSGPASAQTAPAEACAPASDQQIAALFDRWNNSLRTGDPDKVTANYATDGVLLPTVSNKPRTDPGAIRDYFVKFLKSKPQGTIDSRVIKIGCNIAQDIGTYTFKFADGKTVHARYTYVYEWQNGRWLIAHHHSSAMPERD
;
A
#
# COMPACT_ATOMS: atom_id res chain seq x y z
N MET A 1 3.73 -86.23 14.66
CA MET A 1 2.72 -87.02 13.91
C MET A 1 1.36 -86.37 14.13
N LYS A 2 0.60 -86.17 13.05
CA LYS A 2 -0.85 -85.82 12.99
C LYS A 2 -1.18 -84.37 13.41
N HIS A 3 -1.90 -83.53 12.66
CA HIS A 3 -2.57 -83.61 11.35
C HIS A 3 -2.57 -82.22 10.68
N ALA A 4 -2.54 -82.22 9.35
CA ALA A 4 -2.77 -81.07 8.50
C ALA A 4 -4.24 -80.60 8.56
N GLY A 5 -4.44 -79.29 8.42
CA GLY A 5 -5.76 -78.68 8.19
C GLY A 5 -5.60 -77.51 7.23
N VAL A 6 -5.79 -77.78 5.94
CA VAL A 6 -5.99 -76.77 4.90
C VAL A 6 -7.42 -76.29 5.01
N VAL A 7 -7.65 -74.98 5.12
CA VAL A 7 -8.97 -74.38 4.94
C VAL A 7 -8.88 -73.28 3.89
N SER A 8 -9.84 -73.37 2.97
CA SER A 8 -9.94 -72.73 1.66
C SER A 8 -10.06 -71.21 1.69
N LEU A 9 -9.55 -70.58 0.63
CA LEU A 9 -9.81 -69.19 0.25
C LEU A 9 -11.31 -68.95 0.03
N MET A 10 -11.84 -67.88 0.60
CA MET A 10 -13.01 -67.15 0.10
C MET A 10 -12.64 -65.66 0.07
N ALA A 11 -12.19 -65.19 -1.09
CA ALA A 11 -11.98 -63.76 -1.35
C ALA A 11 -13.34 -63.11 -1.59
N ALA A 12 -13.88 -62.41 -0.58
CA ALA A 12 -15.04 -61.55 -0.76
C ALA A 12 -14.57 -60.20 -1.32
N ALA A 13 -14.73 -59.99 -2.63
CA ALA A 13 -14.56 -58.68 -3.24
C ALA A 13 -15.72 -57.77 -2.81
N ALA A 14 -15.48 -56.93 -1.81
CA ALA A 14 -16.41 -55.88 -1.41
C ALA A 14 -16.28 -54.69 -2.38
N THR A 15 -17.21 -54.56 -3.31
CA THR A 15 -17.31 -53.41 -4.20
C THR A 15 -17.76 -52.20 -3.39
N VAL A 16 -16.83 -51.35 -2.97
CA VAL A 16 -17.15 -50.07 -2.32
C VAL A 16 -17.65 -49.11 -3.39
N LEU A 17 -18.97 -48.90 -3.43
CA LEU A 17 -19.58 -47.83 -4.22
C LEU A 17 -19.22 -46.48 -3.59
N LEU A 18 -18.25 -45.79 -4.18
CA LEU A 18 -17.94 -44.40 -3.86
C LEU A 18 -19.08 -43.52 -4.39
N VAL A 19 -20.04 -43.17 -3.52
CA VAL A 19 -21.04 -42.16 -3.83
C VAL A 19 -20.38 -40.79 -3.73
N SER A 20 -20.03 -40.22 -4.88
CA SER A 20 -19.52 -38.86 -5.00
C SER A 20 -20.63 -37.86 -4.64
N GLY A 21 -20.73 -37.47 -3.37
CA GLY A 21 -21.56 -36.33 -2.96
C GLY A 21 -20.98 -35.02 -3.50
N PRO A 22 -21.80 -34.01 -3.82
CA PRO A 22 -21.27 -32.71 -4.22
C PRO A 22 -20.49 -32.11 -3.04
N ALA A 23 -19.21 -31.83 -3.25
CA ALA A 23 -18.42 -31.07 -2.30
C ALA A 23 -18.99 -29.66 -2.22
N SER A 24 -19.65 -29.32 -1.10
CA SER A 24 -19.95 -27.92 -0.79
C SER A 24 -18.62 -27.19 -0.61
N ALA A 25 -18.22 -26.42 -1.62
CA ALA A 25 -17.19 -25.41 -1.47
C ALA A 25 -17.71 -24.38 -0.46
N GLN A 26 -17.28 -24.51 0.80
CA GLN A 26 -17.44 -23.44 1.77
C GLN A 26 -16.55 -22.30 1.27
N THR A 27 -17.16 -21.29 0.63
CA THR A 27 -16.50 -20.03 0.35
C THR A 27 -16.06 -19.46 1.69
N ALA A 28 -14.74 -19.38 1.91
CA ALA A 28 -14.21 -18.62 3.03
C ALA A 28 -14.82 -17.20 2.97
N PRO A 29 -15.25 -16.63 4.11
CA PRO A 29 -15.75 -15.27 4.11
C PRO A 29 -14.67 -14.37 3.49
N ALA A 30 -15.06 -13.57 2.50
CA ALA A 30 -14.17 -12.57 1.94
C ALA A 30 -13.61 -11.73 3.09
N GLU A 31 -12.29 -11.58 3.18
CA GLU A 31 -11.68 -10.74 4.20
C GLU A 31 -12.31 -9.35 4.14
N ALA A 32 -12.84 -8.89 5.27
CA ALA A 32 -13.43 -7.57 5.36
C ALA A 32 -12.34 -6.52 5.11
N CYS A 33 -12.66 -5.52 4.29
CA CYS A 33 -11.77 -4.40 4.03
C CYS A 33 -11.49 -3.60 5.31
N ALA A 34 -10.34 -2.97 5.38
CA ALA A 34 -10.00 -2.09 6.47
C ALA A 34 -11.00 -0.92 6.56
N PRO A 35 -11.58 -0.63 7.73
CA PRO A 35 -12.41 0.54 7.91
C PRO A 35 -11.56 1.81 7.77
N ALA A 36 -12.07 2.77 7.01
CA ALA A 36 -11.43 4.06 6.79
C ALA A 36 -12.46 5.19 6.69
N SER A 37 -12.08 6.37 7.18
CA SER A 37 -12.82 7.63 7.02
C SER A 37 -11.95 8.68 6.35
N ASP A 38 -12.58 9.72 5.81
CA ASP A 38 -11.88 10.85 5.19
C ASP A 38 -10.87 11.49 6.15
N GLN A 39 -11.21 11.61 7.43
CA GLN A 39 -10.30 12.14 8.45
C GLN A 39 -9.07 11.24 8.64
N GLN A 40 -9.23 9.92 8.65
CA GLN A 40 -8.11 8.99 8.79
C GLN A 40 -7.19 9.06 7.58
N ILE A 41 -7.73 9.14 6.36
CA ILE A 41 -6.94 9.27 5.13
C ILE A 41 -6.24 10.62 5.06
N ALA A 42 -6.93 11.72 5.41
CA ALA A 42 -6.34 13.06 5.48
C ALA A 42 -5.13 13.14 6.41
N ALA A 43 -5.20 12.46 7.57
CA ALA A 43 -4.11 12.42 8.56
C ALA A 43 -2.84 11.69 8.07
N LEU A 44 -2.94 10.90 6.99
CA LEU A 44 -1.76 10.25 6.39
C LEU A 44 -0.81 11.26 5.76
N PHE A 45 -1.35 12.35 5.19
CA PHE A 45 -0.53 13.48 4.75
C PHE A 45 0.19 14.12 5.95
N ASP A 46 -0.48 14.33 7.08
CA ASP A 46 0.14 14.93 8.26
C ASP A 46 1.27 14.05 8.82
N ARG A 47 1.05 12.73 8.86
CA ARG A 47 2.09 11.75 9.21
C ARG A 47 3.30 11.87 8.28
N TRP A 48 3.08 11.89 6.97
CA TRP A 48 4.14 12.03 5.98
C TRP A 48 4.84 13.39 6.08
N ASN A 49 4.11 14.48 6.21
CA ASN A 49 4.65 15.84 6.34
C ASN A 49 5.45 16.02 7.64
N ASN A 50 5.01 15.40 8.74
CA ASN A 50 5.77 15.36 9.99
C ASN A 50 7.09 14.60 9.85
N SER A 51 7.13 13.54 9.02
CA SER A 51 8.39 12.85 8.73
C SER A 51 9.39 13.76 7.99
N LEU A 52 8.93 14.67 7.11
CA LEU A 52 9.80 15.65 6.47
C LEU A 52 10.48 16.57 7.50
N ARG A 53 9.75 16.99 8.53
CA ARG A 53 10.25 17.89 9.58
C ARG A 53 11.40 17.31 10.38
N THR A 54 11.53 15.98 10.39
CA THR A 54 12.63 15.29 11.09
C THR A 54 13.97 15.43 10.38
N GLY A 55 13.97 15.76 9.08
CA GLY A 55 15.17 15.76 8.24
C GLY A 55 15.74 14.36 7.96
N ASP A 56 15.05 13.29 8.38
CA ASP A 56 15.48 11.91 8.25
C ASP A 56 14.79 11.24 7.04
N PRO A 57 15.53 10.91 5.96
CA PRO A 57 14.95 10.30 4.77
C PRO A 57 14.38 8.90 5.02
N ASP A 58 14.86 8.19 6.04
CA ASP A 58 14.36 6.86 6.38
C ASP A 58 12.95 6.94 6.99
N LYS A 59 12.69 7.97 7.81
CA LYS A 59 11.34 8.24 8.34
C LYS A 59 10.35 8.61 7.24
N VAL A 60 10.79 9.33 6.21
CA VAL A 60 9.92 9.64 5.06
C VAL A 60 9.62 8.37 4.26
N THR A 61 10.67 7.61 3.94
CA THR A 61 10.58 6.38 3.14
C THR A 61 9.71 5.33 3.82
N ALA A 62 9.70 5.26 5.16
CA ALA A 62 8.85 4.35 5.93
C ALA A 62 7.33 4.56 5.76
N ASN A 63 6.90 5.65 5.12
CA ASN A 63 5.49 5.89 4.76
C ASN A 63 5.09 5.19 3.45
N TYR A 64 6.04 4.72 2.66
CA TYR A 64 5.81 4.12 1.35
C TYR A 64 5.71 2.60 1.46
N ALA A 65 4.91 1.99 0.59
CA ALA A 65 4.91 0.56 0.38
C ALA A 65 6.23 0.10 -0.25
N THR A 66 6.59 -1.18 -0.09
CA THR A 66 7.85 -1.74 -0.63
C THR A 66 7.91 -1.63 -2.16
N ASP A 67 6.75 -1.72 -2.81
CA ASP A 67 6.51 -1.56 -4.24
C ASP A 67 6.02 -0.14 -4.62
N GLY A 68 6.13 0.81 -3.70
CA GLY A 68 5.64 2.18 -3.89
C GLY A 68 6.34 2.91 -5.03
N VAL A 69 5.59 3.77 -5.74
CA VAL A 69 6.10 4.61 -6.84
C VAL A 69 5.99 6.09 -6.50
N LEU A 70 7.08 6.83 -6.66
CA LEU A 70 7.13 8.29 -6.54
C LEU A 70 7.49 8.93 -7.89
N LEU A 71 6.63 9.84 -8.34
CA LEU A 71 6.84 10.77 -9.45
C LEU A 71 6.96 12.18 -8.86
N PRO A 72 8.18 12.65 -8.56
CA PRO A 72 8.39 13.88 -7.81
C PRO A 72 8.45 15.14 -8.69
N THR A 73 8.20 16.30 -8.09
CA THR A 73 8.15 17.60 -8.79
C THR A 73 9.49 18.04 -9.42
N VAL A 74 10.61 17.75 -8.76
CA VAL A 74 11.94 18.31 -9.10
C VAL A 74 12.92 17.27 -9.65
N SER A 75 12.42 16.15 -10.19
CA SER A 75 13.26 15.14 -10.84
C SER A 75 12.51 14.43 -11.96
N ASN A 76 13.14 14.36 -13.13
CA ASN A 76 12.61 13.60 -14.27
C ASN A 76 12.66 12.07 -14.06
N LYS A 77 13.36 11.59 -13.02
CA LYS A 77 13.53 10.16 -12.75
C LYS A 77 12.42 9.66 -11.80
N PRO A 78 11.52 8.76 -12.26
CA PRO A 78 10.63 7.99 -11.38
C PRO A 78 11.42 7.20 -10.34
N ARG A 79 10.86 7.07 -9.13
CA ARG A 79 11.39 6.22 -8.07
C ARG A 79 10.43 5.07 -7.87
N THR A 80 10.89 3.85 -8.10
CA THR A 80 10.05 2.65 -8.16
C THR A 80 10.50 1.57 -7.18
N ASP A 81 11.34 1.96 -6.22
CA ASP A 81 11.85 1.11 -5.14
C ASP A 81 12.20 1.98 -3.92
N PRO A 82 12.31 1.39 -2.72
CA PRO A 82 12.57 2.14 -1.49
C PRO A 82 13.91 2.90 -1.50
N GLY A 83 14.94 2.34 -2.12
CA GLY A 83 16.26 2.99 -2.22
C GLY A 83 16.19 4.25 -3.07
N ALA A 84 15.53 4.17 -4.23
CA ALA A 84 15.35 5.30 -5.13
C ALA A 84 14.47 6.41 -4.51
N ILE A 85 13.45 6.04 -3.72
CA ILE A 85 12.60 6.97 -2.97
C ILE A 85 13.42 7.68 -1.89
N ARG A 86 14.17 6.91 -1.09
CA ARG A 86 15.06 7.44 -0.06
C ARG A 86 16.07 8.43 -0.63
N ASP A 87 16.72 8.07 -1.74
CA ASP A 87 17.71 8.91 -2.43
C ASP A 87 17.13 10.26 -2.90
N TYR A 88 15.85 10.30 -3.27
CA TYR A 88 15.17 11.54 -3.56
C TYR A 88 15.06 12.41 -2.29
N PHE A 89 14.60 11.82 -1.18
CA PHE A 89 14.42 12.54 0.08
C PHE A 89 15.73 13.00 0.73
N VAL A 90 16.84 12.27 0.56
CA VAL A 90 18.19 12.74 0.96
C VAL A 90 18.50 14.14 0.41
N LYS A 91 18.05 14.43 -0.82
CA LYS A 91 18.25 15.75 -1.45
C LYS A 91 17.15 16.72 -1.06
N PHE A 92 15.88 16.30 -1.16
CA PHE A 92 14.72 17.16 -0.93
C PHE A 92 14.68 17.73 0.49
N LEU A 93 15.06 16.94 1.51
CA LEU A 93 15.03 17.35 2.91
C LEU A 93 16.06 18.43 3.26
N LYS A 94 17.12 18.61 2.45
CA LYS A 94 18.11 19.69 2.66
C LYS A 94 17.47 21.07 2.63
N SER A 95 16.38 21.24 1.88
CA SER A 95 15.64 22.50 1.77
C SER A 95 14.61 22.71 2.89
N LYS A 96 14.51 21.76 3.85
CA LYS A 96 13.56 21.77 4.97
C LYS A 96 12.11 22.06 4.55
N PRO A 97 11.54 21.26 3.63
CA PRO A 97 10.20 21.46 3.11
C PRO A 97 9.13 21.31 4.20
N GLN A 98 8.12 22.17 4.17
CA GLN A 98 6.90 22.07 4.96
C GLN A 98 5.69 22.23 4.05
N GLY A 99 4.87 21.19 3.93
CA GLY A 99 3.68 21.20 3.09
C GLY A 99 2.42 21.66 3.83
N THR A 100 1.55 22.36 3.13
CA THR A 100 0.18 22.70 3.55
C THR A 100 -0.78 22.32 2.44
N ILE A 101 -1.88 21.64 2.77
CA ILE A 101 -2.93 21.29 1.79
C ILE A 101 -3.77 22.52 1.50
N ASP A 102 -3.93 22.85 0.22
CA ASP A 102 -4.77 23.97 -0.23
C ASP A 102 -6.16 23.48 -0.66
N SER A 103 -6.21 22.33 -1.33
CA SER A 103 -7.45 21.67 -1.72
C SER A 103 -7.31 20.14 -1.63
N ARG A 104 -8.43 19.45 -1.43
CA ARG A 104 -8.46 18.02 -1.19
C ARG A 104 -9.76 17.38 -1.68
N VAL A 105 -9.61 16.22 -2.31
CA VAL A 105 -10.67 15.27 -2.63
C VAL A 105 -10.19 13.90 -2.17
N ILE A 106 -10.98 13.26 -1.30
CA ILE A 106 -10.71 11.90 -0.83
C ILE A 106 -11.66 10.91 -1.48
N LYS A 107 -11.12 9.76 -1.90
CA LYS A 107 -11.90 8.62 -2.39
C LYS A 107 -11.45 7.36 -1.66
N ILE A 108 -12.38 6.65 -1.03
CA ILE A 108 -12.10 5.45 -0.24
C ILE A 108 -12.71 4.24 -0.93
N GLY A 109 -11.90 3.21 -1.12
CA GLY A 109 -12.32 1.88 -1.61
C GLY A 109 -11.92 0.79 -0.62
N CYS A 110 -12.07 -0.46 -1.03
CA CYS A 110 -11.66 -1.62 -0.22
C CYS A 110 -10.13 -1.72 -0.16
N ASN A 111 -9.52 -1.50 1.02
CA ASN A 111 -8.06 -1.56 1.24
C ASN A 111 -7.25 -0.58 0.36
N ILE A 112 -7.90 0.39 -0.26
CA ILE A 112 -7.28 1.43 -1.09
C ILE A 112 -7.95 2.78 -0.82
N ALA A 113 -7.18 3.86 -0.82
CA ALA A 113 -7.70 5.22 -0.74
C ALA A 113 -6.88 6.18 -1.59
N GLN A 114 -7.50 7.27 -2.04
CA GLN A 114 -6.84 8.33 -2.78
C GLN A 114 -7.05 9.66 -2.05
N ASP A 115 -5.99 10.45 -1.93
CA ASP A 115 -6.01 11.84 -1.47
C ASP A 115 -5.39 12.70 -2.57
N ILE A 116 -6.20 13.57 -3.16
CA ILE A 116 -5.88 14.27 -4.41
C ILE A 116 -6.19 15.75 -4.25
N GLY A 117 -5.30 16.60 -4.73
CA GLY A 117 -5.60 18.03 -4.78
C GLY A 117 -4.36 18.87 -5.05
N THR A 118 -4.31 20.01 -4.38
CA THR A 118 -3.21 20.96 -4.45
C THR A 118 -2.64 21.25 -3.07
N TYR A 119 -1.35 21.50 -3.04
CA TYR A 119 -0.63 21.85 -1.82
C TYR A 119 0.46 22.89 -2.09
N THR A 120 0.90 23.52 -1.01
CA THR A 120 1.97 24.50 -1.04
C THR A 120 3.11 24.01 -0.16
N PHE A 121 4.31 23.94 -0.72
CA PHE A 121 5.53 23.76 0.07
C PHE A 121 6.16 25.10 0.39
N LYS A 122 6.49 25.33 1.66
CA LYS A 122 7.41 26.38 2.11
C LYS A 122 8.78 25.77 2.43
N PHE A 123 9.84 26.44 2.00
CA PHE A 123 11.23 26.02 2.24
C PHE A 123 11.94 26.96 3.22
N ALA A 124 13.09 26.52 3.74
CA ALA A 124 13.87 27.32 4.70
C ALA A 124 14.43 28.63 4.12
N ASP A 125 14.61 28.73 2.80
CA ASP A 125 15.02 29.97 2.12
C ASP A 125 13.85 30.95 1.91
N GLY A 126 12.66 30.62 2.42
CA GLY A 126 11.45 31.44 2.32
C GLY A 126 10.66 31.24 1.03
N LYS A 127 11.17 30.49 0.05
CA LYS A 127 10.43 30.21 -1.19
C LYS A 127 9.21 29.36 -0.92
N THR A 128 8.18 29.58 -1.74
CA THR A 128 6.97 28.77 -1.79
C THR A 128 6.80 28.14 -3.17
N VAL A 129 6.29 26.91 -3.21
CA VAL A 129 5.96 26.20 -4.45
C VAL A 129 4.56 25.64 -4.33
N HIS A 130 3.67 26.11 -5.20
CA HIS A 130 2.34 25.54 -5.42
C HIS A 130 2.44 24.35 -6.36
N ALA A 131 1.77 23.27 -6.00
CA ALA A 131 1.84 22.03 -6.75
C ALA A 131 0.56 21.21 -6.61
N ARG A 132 0.37 20.32 -7.56
CA ARG A 132 -0.66 19.29 -7.56
C ARG A 132 -0.10 18.02 -6.93
N TYR A 133 -0.96 17.24 -6.29
CA TYR A 133 -0.58 15.95 -5.73
C TYR A 133 -1.66 14.89 -5.93
N THR A 134 -1.20 13.65 -6.00
CA THR A 134 -2.00 12.45 -5.83
C THR A 134 -1.25 11.54 -4.88
N TYR A 135 -1.86 11.19 -3.75
CA TYR A 135 -1.47 10.04 -2.96
C TYR A 135 -2.47 8.92 -3.20
N VAL A 136 -1.97 7.73 -3.52
CA VAL A 136 -2.72 6.48 -3.43
C VAL A 136 -2.16 5.71 -2.25
N TYR A 137 -3.03 5.37 -1.32
CA TYR A 137 -2.70 4.58 -0.15
C TYR A 137 -3.29 3.18 -0.29
N GLU A 138 -2.54 2.19 0.16
CA GLU A 138 -3.01 0.81 0.30
C GLU A 138 -2.88 0.35 1.75
N TRP A 139 -3.85 -0.45 2.18
CA TRP A 139 -3.81 -1.11 3.48
C TRP A 139 -3.00 -2.39 3.38
N GLN A 140 -1.82 -2.40 3.97
CA GLN A 140 -0.92 -3.55 3.97
C GLN A 140 -0.48 -3.85 5.41
N ASN A 141 -0.66 -5.10 5.86
CA ASN A 141 -0.20 -5.60 7.16
C ASN A 141 -0.59 -4.69 8.35
N GLY A 142 -1.83 -4.21 8.36
CA GLY A 142 -2.35 -3.39 9.46
C GLY A 142 -2.01 -1.90 9.38
N ARG A 143 -1.48 -1.40 8.25
CA ARG A 143 -1.08 0.00 8.09
C ARG A 143 -1.37 0.54 6.69
N TRP A 144 -1.82 1.79 6.62
CA TRP A 144 -1.90 2.55 5.38
C TRP A 144 -0.53 3.03 4.92
N LEU A 145 -0.10 2.60 3.73
CA LEU A 145 1.16 2.93 3.10
C LEU A 145 0.93 3.60 1.74
N ILE A 146 1.83 4.49 1.33
CA ILE A 146 1.79 5.15 0.03
C ILE A 146 2.22 4.15 -1.03
N ALA A 147 1.28 3.70 -1.86
CA ALA A 147 1.54 2.87 -3.04
C ALA A 147 1.90 3.73 -4.26
N HIS A 148 1.32 4.92 -4.37
CA HIS A 148 1.67 5.88 -5.42
C HIS A 148 1.66 7.32 -4.88
N HIS A 149 2.70 8.08 -5.22
CA HIS A 149 2.76 9.52 -5.00
C HIS A 149 3.17 10.21 -6.30
N HIS A 150 2.27 10.99 -6.87
CA HIS A 150 2.60 11.93 -7.94
C HIS A 150 2.57 13.35 -7.40
N SER A 151 3.61 14.14 -7.67
CA SER A 151 3.57 15.58 -7.48
C SER A 151 4.13 16.32 -8.68
N SER A 152 3.41 17.36 -9.11
CA SER A 152 3.77 18.20 -10.25
C SER A 152 3.57 19.67 -9.92
N ALA A 153 4.40 20.53 -10.52
CA ALA A 153 4.23 21.97 -10.41
C ALA A 153 2.89 22.39 -11.04
N MET A 154 2.41 23.58 -10.69
CA MET A 154 1.33 24.20 -11.46
C MET A 154 1.76 24.35 -12.93
N PRO A 155 0.91 23.96 -13.89
CA PRO A 155 1.28 23.93 -15.30
C PRO A 155 1.31 25.33 -15.93
N GLU A 156 0.44 26.22 -15.48
CA GLU A 156 0.39 27.62 -15.89
C GLU A 156 1.47 28.42 -15.16
N ARG A 157 2.00 29.43 -15.85
CA ARG A 157 2.89 30.44 -15.28
C ARG A 157 2.07 31.72 -15.17
N ASP A 158 2.23 32.43 -14.06
CA ASP A 158 1.81 33.83 -13.97
C ASP A 158 2.66 34.71 -14.90
#